data_AF-A0A7R9YV68-F1
#
_entry.id   AF-A0A7R9YV68-F1
#
_cell.length_a   1.000
_cell.length_b   1.000
_cell.length_c   1.000
_cell.angle_alpha   90.00
_cell.angle_beta   90.00
_cell.angle_gamma   90.00
#
_symmetry.space_group_name_H-M   'P 1'
#
loop_
_entity.id
_entity.type
_entity.pdbx_description
1 polymer ?
#
loop_
_entity_poly.entity_id
_entity_poly.type
_entity_poly.pdbx_seq_one_letter_code
_entity_poly.pdbx_strand_id
1 'polypeptide(L)'
;DRWQRFSSLAVDGATLSALSGSCDEFLVHGVDVEGMQLGIDDALVELLGCCSPIPVTYAGGARTLDDLERVRVSGRGRVDITVGSALDIFGGQLPYDEVVAWHKRQQHSAPAVKE
;
A
#
# COMPACT_ATOMS: atom_id res chain seq x y z
N ASP A 1 -11.69 -17.37 -10.25
CA ASP A 1 -11.57 -16.53 -11.46
C ASP A 1 -10.38 -15.55 -11.43
N ARG A 2 -9.28 -15.84 -10.69
CA ARG A 2 -7.91 -15.25 -10.82
C ARG A 2 -7.82 -13.89 -11.56
N TRP A 3 -8.54 -12.88 -11.10
CA TRP A 3 -8.52 -11.52 -11.70
C TRP A 3 -9.05 -11.40 -13.14
N GLN A 4 -9.78 -12.40 -13.62
CA GLN A 4 -10.33 -12.50 -14.97
C GLN A 4 -11.72 -11.85 -15.10
N ARG A 5 -12.40 -11.56 -13.97
CA ARG A 5 -13.71 -10.93 -13.97
C ARG A 5 -13.60 -9.50 -13.42
N PHE A 6 -13.69 -8.54 -14.33
CA PHE A 6 -13.71 -7.12 -13.97
C PHE A 6 -15.07 -6.72 -13.42
N SER A 7 -15.05 -5.94 -12.34
CA SER A 7 -16.26 -5.26 -11.83
C SER A 7 -16.41 -3.90 -12.52
N SER A 8 -17.62 -3.33 -12.46
CA SER A 8 -17.88 -1.96 -12.91
C SER A 8 -17.61 -0.91 -11.82
N LEU A 9 -17.16 -1.32 -10.63
CA LEU A 9 -16.88 -0.41 -9.52
C LEU A 9 -15.48 0.17 -9.70
N ALA A 10 -15.41 1.47 -9.99
CA ALA A 10 -14.14 2.17 -10.11
C ALA A 10 -13.53 2.44 -8.73
N VAL A 11 -12.21 2.33 -8.63
CA VAL A 11 -11.47 2.82 -7.46
C VAL A 11 -11.21 4.30 -7.70
N ASP A 12 -11.96 5.15 -7.01
CA ASP A 12 -11.84 6.61 -7.02
C ASP A 12 -12.26 7.19 -5.66
N GLY A 13 -12.12 8.50 -5.48
CA GLY A 13 -12.45 9.15 -4.21
C GLY A 13 -13.93 9.07 -3.83
N ALA A 14 -14.85 9.04 -4.80
CA ALA A 14 -16.29 8.95 -4.51
C ALA A 14 -16.64 7.54 -4.00
N THR A 15 -16.11 6.51 -4.64
CA THR A 15 -16.25 5.12 -4.20
C THR A 15 -15.64 4.91 -2.82
N LEU A 16 -14.41 5.38 -2.58
CA LEU A 16 -13.75 5.26 -1.27
C LEU A 16 -14.56 5.96 -0.17
N SER A 17 -15.07 7.16 -0.44
CA SER A 17 -15.91 7.89 0.52
C SER A 17 -17.25 7.20 0.80
N ALA A 18 -17.86 6.58 -0.20
CA ALA A 18 -19.12 5.86 0.01
C ALA A 18 -18.91 4.59 0.84
N LEU A 19 -17.86 3.82 0.53
CA LEU A 19 -17.55 2.56 1.20
C LEU A 19 -17.05 2.75 2.64
N SER A 20 -16.39 3.87 2.94
CA SER A 20 -15.88 4.14 4.29
C SER A 20 -16.97 4.30 5.33
N GLY A 21 -18.24 4.52 4.93
CA GLY A 21 -19.37 4.48 5.86
C GLY A 21 -19.70 3.06 6.36
N SER A 22 -19.06 2.03 5.79
CA SER A 22 -19.34 0.61 6.05
C SER A 22 -18.11 -0.19 6.53
N CYS A 23 -16.95 0.46 6.70
CA CYS A 23 -15.72 -0.18 7.18
C CYS A 23 -14.78 0.82 7.84
N ASP A 24 -13.86 0.31 8.68
CA ASP A 24 -12.88 1.12 9.41
C ASP A 24 -11.50 1.21 8.72
N GLU A 25 -11.22 0.33 7.75
CA GLU A 25 -9.98 0.34 6.96
C GLU A 25 -10.21 -0.23 5.55
N PHE A 26 -9.36 0.17 4.59
CA PHE A 26 -9.24 -0.47 3.28
C PHE A 26 -7.96 -1.30 3.13
N LEU A 27 -8.08 -2.49 2.54
CA LEU A 27 -6.95 -3.24 1.97
C LEU A 27 -7.10 -3.25 0.45
N VAL A 28 -6.22 -2.55 -0.26
CA VAL A 28 -6.27 -2.42 -1.72
C VAL A 28 -5.15 -3.24 -2.35
N HIS A 29 -5.51 -4.24 -3.15
CA HIS A 29 -4.53 -5.09 -3.83
C HIS A 29 -4.25 -4.54 -5.24
N GLY A 30 -3.04 -4.06 -5.48
CA GLY A 30 -2.51 -3.76 -6.82
C GLY A 30 -2.19 -5.07 -7.55
N VAL A 31 -3.13 -5.50 -8.37
CA VAL A 31 -3.04 -6.78 -9.09
C VAL A 31 -2.42 -6.54 -10.45
N ASP A 32 -1.38 -7.30 -10.74
CA ASP A 32 -0.75 -7.30 -12.05
C ASP A 32 -1.54 -8.19 -13.04
N VAL A 33 -1.48 -7.83 -14.32
CA VAL A 33 -1.86 -8.76 -15.39
C VAL A 33 -0.75 -9.81 -15.44
N GLU A 34 -1.08 -11.10 -15.28
CA GLU A 34 -0.10 -12.19 -15.10
C GLU A 34 1.16 -12.03 -15.98
N GLY A 35 2.31 -11.76 -15.34
CA GLY A 35 3.64 -11.78 -15.96
C GLY A 35 4.36 -10.45 -16.17
N MET A 36 3.74 -9.29 -15.92
CA MET A 36 4.42 -8.00 -16.18
C MET A 36 5.35 -7.50 -15.07
N GLN A 37 5.21 -8.01 -13.84
CA GLN A 37 6.07 -7.71 -12.69
C GLN A 37 6.31 -6.21 -12.43
N LEU A 38 5.31 -5.35 -12.67
CA LEU A 38 5.49 -3.90 -12.79
C LEU A 38 5.90 -3.15 -11.49
N GLY A 39 5.89 -3.83 -10.34
CA GLY A 39 6.28 -3.24 -9.05
C GLY A 39 5.13 -2.45 -8.42
N ILE A 40 5.43 -1.33 -7.78
CA ILE A 40 4.45 -0.44 -7.15
C ILE A 40 3.68 0.36 -8.20
N ASP A 41 2.35 0.36 -8.13
CA ASP A 41 1.49 1.28 -8.90
C ASP A 41 1.40 2.64 -8.18
N ASP A 42 2.25 3.58 -8.58
CA ASP A 42 2.28 4.93 -7.98
C ASP A 42 0.97 5.69 -8.14
N ALA A 43 0.29 5.55 -9.29
CA ALA A 43 -0.92 6.32 -9.55
C ALA A 43 -2.05 5.87 -8.63
N LEU A 44 -2.15 4.56 -8.39
CA LEU A 44 -3.06 4.00 -7.40
C LEU A 44 -2.66 4.45 -5.99
N VAL A 45 -1.39 4.36 -5.60
CA VAL A 45 -0.95 4.78 -4.27
C VAL A 45 -1.20 6.26 -4.02
N GLU A 46 -0.94 7.13 -5.00
CA GLU A 46 -1.22 8.56 -4.91
C GLU A 46 -2.72 8.82 -4.76
N LEU A 47 -3.56 8.14 -5.54
CA LEU A 47 -5.01 8.22 -5.43
C LEU A 47 -5.48 7.85 -4.01
N LEU A 48 -4.98 6.75 -3.46
CA LEU A 48 -5.32 6.30 -2.11
C LEU A 48 -4.89 7.33 -1.05
N GLY A 49 -3.65 7.83 -1.14
CA GLY A 49 -3.13 8.85 -0.23
C GLY A 49 -3.88 10.19 -0.31
N CYS A 50 -4.39 10.54 -1.49
CA CYS A 50 -5.21 11.73 -1.70
C CYS A 50 -6.63 11.56 -1.16
N CYS A 51 -7.27 10.43 -1.47
CA CYS A 51 -8.72 10.32 -1.45
C CYS A 51 -9.26 9.40 -0.36
N SER A 52 -8.46 8.52 0.24
CA SER A 52 -8.96 7.63 1.29
C SER A 52 -9.35 8.44 2.53
N PRO A 53 -10.60 8.36 3.02
CA PRO A 53 -11.03 9.06 4.23
C PRO A 53 -10.64 8.30 5.51
N ILE A 54 -10.34 7.01 5.40
CA ILE A 54 -9.97 6.09 6.49
C ILE A 54 -8.60 5.47 6.21
N PRO A 55 -7.96 4.79 7.18
CA PRO A 55 -6.72 4.07 6.96
C PRO A 55 -6.79 3.15 5.73
N VAL A 56 -5.68 3.06 5.01
CA VAL A 56 -5.58 2.25 3.81
C VAL A 56 -4.22 1.59 3.72
N THR A 57 -4.24 0.27 3.51
CA THR A 57 -3.07 -0.55 3.27
C THR A 57 -3.04 -0.98 1.80
N TYR A 58 -1.93 -0.70 1.11
CA TYR A 58 -1.68 -1.18 -0.25
C TYR A 58 -0.92 -2.52 -0.21
N ALA A 59 -1.39 -3.49 -1.00
CA ALA A 59 -0.73 -4.77 -1.18
C ALA A 59 -0.44 -4.98 -2.67
N GLY A 60 0.83 -5.03 -3.07
CA GLY A 60 1.18 -5.34 -4.45
C GLY A 60 2.60 -4.97 -4.83
N GLY A 61 3.45 -5.97 -5.08
CA GLY A 61 4.70 -5.74 -5.81
C GLY A 61 5.89 -5.16 -5.04
N ALA A 62 5.81 -4.97 -3.72
CA ALA A 62 6.94 -4.50 -2.91
C ALA A 62 8.09 -5.53 -2.88
N ARG A 63 9.32 -5.11 -3.22
CA ARG A 63 10.50 -5.99 -3.31
C ARG A 63 11.72 -5.43 -2.58
N THR A 64 11.81 -4.12 -2.40
CA THR A 64 12.98 -3.42 -1.87
C THR A 64 12.57 -2.37 -0.84
N LEU A 65 13.51 -1.88 -0.03
CA LEU A 65 13.25 -0.75 0.88
C LEU A 65 12.85 0.52 0.12
N ASP A 66 13.36 0.72 -1.10
CA ASP A 66 13.01 1.86 -1.95
C ASP A 66 11.52 1.83 -2.35
N ASP A 67 10.94 0.64 -2.53
CA ASP A 67 9.50 0.51 -2.77
C ASP A 67 8.67 0.98 -1.57
N LEU A 68 9.13 0.69 -0.35
CA LEU A 68 8.48 1.14 0.89
C LEU A 68 8.54 2.67 1.01
N GLU A 69 9.69 3.26 0.70
CA GLU A 69 9.86 4.72 0.70
C GLU A 69 9.01 5.37 -0.40
N ARG A 70 8.94 4.76 -1.59
CA ARG A 70 8.10 5.22 -2.69
C ARG A 70 6.62 5.23 -2.31
N VAL A 71 6.10 4.17 -1.69
CA VAL A 71 4.72 4.14 -1.20
C VAL A 71 4.47 5.19 -0.12
N ARG A 72 5.42 5.37 0.81
CA ARG A 72 5.32 6.41 1.83
C ARG A 72 5.22 7.81 1.20
N VAL A 73 6.07 8.13 0.23
CA VAL A 73 6.11 9.45 -0.42
C VAL A 73 4.87 9.67 -1.29
N SER A 74 4.58 8.76 -2.23
CA SER A 74 3.42 8.85 -3.12
C SER A 74 2.10 8.83 -2.34
N GLY A 75 2.04 8.02 -1.29
CA GLY A 75 0.90 7.90 -0.38
C GLY A 75 0.81 9.01 0.66
N ARG A 76 1.71 10.01 0.62
CA ARG A 76 1.72 11.18 1.52
C ARG A 76 1.79 10.81 3.00
N GLY A 77 2.42 9.69 3.32
CA GLY A 77 2.50 9.12 4.67
C GLY A 77 1.18 8.59 5.21
N ARG A 78 0.14 8.45 4.37
CA ARG A 78 -1.21 8.00 4.75
C ARG A 78 -1.55 6.58 4.25
N VAL A 79 -0.68 5.99 3.44
CA VAL A 79 -0.86 4.65 2.87
C VAL A 79 0.18 3.71 3.46
N ASP A 80 -0.30 2.67 4.12
CA ASP A 80 0.54 1.57 4.61
C ASP A 80 0.84 0.58 3.48
N ILE A 81 1.87 -0.25 3.64
CA ILE A 81 2.33 -1.19 2.61
C ILE A 81 2.47 -2.61 3.17
N THR A 82 1.95 -3.59 2.44
CA THR A 82 2.18 -5.01 2.69
C THR A 82 3.45 -5.50 2.01
N VAL A 83 4.30 -6.21 2.74
CA VAL A 83 5.45 -6.95 2.18
C VAL A 83 5.28 -8.44 2.49
N GLY A 84 5.28 -9.26 1.44
CA GLY A 84 5.08 -10.71 1.54
C GLY A 84 6.30 -11.49 1.06
N SER A 85 6.16 -12.15 -0.09
CA SER A 85 7.17 -13.07 -0.67
C SER A 85 8.56 -12.48 -0.90
N ALA A 86 8.71 -11.16 -0.90
CA ALA A 86 10.02 -10.51 -0.98
C ALA A 86 10.86 -10.67 0.30
N LEU A 87 10.23 -10.93 1.45
CA LEU A 87 10.93 -11.07 2.72
C LEU A 87 11.77 -12.34 2.77
N ASP A 88 12.96 -12.25 3.36
CA ASP A 88 13.88 -13.37 3.60
C ASP A 88 13.24 -14.51 4.42
N ILE A 89 12.39 -14.19 5.40
CA ILE A 89 11.62 -15.16 6.18
C ILE A 89 10.62 -15.97 5.34
N PHE A 90 10.34 -15.54 4.10
CA PHE A 90 9.51 -16.25 3.12
C PHE A 90 10.31 -16.72 1.88
N GLY A 91 11.65 -16.68 1.94
CA GLY A 91 12.55 -17.10 0.86
C GLY A 91 12.88 -16.03 -0.18
N GLY A 92 12.51 -14.77 0.08
CA GLY A 92 12.90 -13.62 -0.71
C GLY A 92 14.28 -13.06 -0.34
N GLN A 93 14.60 -11.87 -0.84
CA GLN A 93 15.92 -11.24 -0.66
C GLN A 93 15.90 -10.02 0.26
N LEU A 94 14.72 -9.53 0.66
CA LEU A 94 14.56 -8.35 1.49
C LEU A 94 14.60 -8.75 2.98
N PRO A 95 15.58 -8.30 3.77
CA PRO A 95 15.66 -8.71 5.17
C PRO A 95 14.50 -8.16 6.01
N TYR A 96 13.79 -9.02 6.74
CA TYR A 96 12.69 -8.61 7.63
C TYR A 96 13.14 -7.54 8.65
N ASP A 97 14.32 -7.73 9.24
CA ASP A 97 14.87 -6.80 10.25
C ASP A 97 15.12 -5.41 9.67
N GLU A 98 15.52 -5.31 8.40
CA GLU A 98 15.71 -4.02 7.73
C GLU A 98 14.39 -3.29 7.50
N VAL A 99 13.32 -4.03 7.14
CA VAL A 99 11.96 -3.47 7.00
C VAL A 99 11.45 -2.95 8.35
N VAL A 100 11.65 -3.70 9.44
CA VAL A 100 11.28 -3.27 10.80
C VAL A 100 12.10 -2.03 11.22
N ALA A 101 13.41 -2.03 10.93
CA ALA A 101 14.27 -0.90 11.24
C ALA A 101 13.87 0.36 10.45
N TRP A 102 13.51 0.21 9.17
CA TRP A 102 12.95 1.29 8.35
C TRP A 102 11.65 1.82 8.97
N HIS A 103 10.70 0.96 9.31
CA HIS A 103 9.43 1.37 9.89
C HIS A 103 9.60 2.18 11.19
N LYS A 104 10.50 1.72 12.09
CA LYS A 104 10.80 2.44 13.34
C LYS A 104 11.37 3.85 13.11
N ARG A 105 12.20 4.05 12.08
CA ARG A 105 12.73 5.39 11.73
C ARG A 105 11.63 6.34 11.28
N GLN A 106 10.59 5.82 10.64
CA GLN A 106 9.47 6.63 10.16
C GLN A 106 8.57 7.15 11.30
N GLN A 107 8.37 6.35 12.36
CA GLN A 107 7.57 6.75 13.52
C GLN A 107 8.20 7.91 14.31
N HIS A 108 9.54 7.97 14.37
CA HIS A 108 10.27 9.05 15.05
C HIS A 108 10.30 10.37 14.26
N SER A 109 9.85 10.35 13.00
CA SER A 109 9.86 11.50 12.10
C SER A 109 8.47 12.12 11.89
N ALA A 110 7.41 11.52 12.45
CA ALA A 110 6.05 12.04 12.37
C ALA A 110 5.84 13.10 13.48
N PRO A 111 5.26 14.28 13.17
CA PRO A 111 4.89 15.22 14.22
C PRO A 111 3.84 14.56 15.14
N ALA A 112 4.01 14.70 16.45
CA ALA A 112 3.05 14.21 17.42
C ALA A 112 1.66 14.77 17.08
N VAL A 113 0.70 13.89 16.80
CA VAL A 113 -0.71 14.24 16.67
C VAL A 113 -1.13 14.80 18.04
N LYS A 114 -1.42 16.10 18.10
CA LYS A 114 -2.06 16.70 19.27
C LYS A 114 -3.52 16.25 19.25
N GLU A 115 -3.92 15.54 20.30
CA GLU A 115 -5.32 15.30 20.67
C GLU A 115 -6.07 16.62 20.89
#